data_AF-A0AAW5TJA1-F1
#
_entry.id   AF-A0AAW5TJA1-F1
#
_cell.length_a   1.000
_cell.length_b   1.000
_cell.length_c   1.000
_cell.angle_alpha   90.00
_cell.angle_beta   90.00
_cell.angle_gamma   90.00
#
_symmetry.space_group_name_H-M   'P 1'
#
loop_
_entity.id
_entity.type
_entity.pdbx_description
1 polymer ?
#
loop_
_entity_poly.entity_id
_entity_poly.type
_entity_poly.pdbx_seq_one_letter_code
_entity_poly.pdbx_strand_id
1 'polypeptide(L)'
;YLLAKETAVGHVISTKRMKQKLNQKPAASGFSNTEQTIIREAKSKSAMQFLAEIKKTKHATITRGERQCLQELANLGLLDEVINVILLLTFNKVDSANLNEKYALKVANDFSYQEVASAEEAVLRIRERNQQPSKKANQTATSKNNVPDWSNPDYKNETSAEKRAELEEQKRKLLAKLDQGGD
;
A
#
# COMPACT_ATOMS: atom_id res chain seq x y z
N TYR A 1 -0.91 -28.48 -8.53
CA TYR A 1 -0.94 -27.83 -9.87
C TYR A 1 -2.01 -26.74 -9.95
N LEU A 2 -3.28 -27.01 -9.59
CA LEU A 2 -4.37 -26.01 -9.66
C LEU A 2 -4.08 -24.72 -8.89
N LEU A 3 -3.61 -24.82 -7.63
CA LEU A 3 -3.23 -23.67 -6.81
C LEU A 3 -2.14 -22.79 -7.47
N ALA A 4 -1.15 -23.41 -8.09
CA ALA A 4 -0.07 -22.70 -8.78
C ALA A 4 -0.57 -21.99 -10.03
N LYS A 5 -1.54 -22.57 -10.74
CA LYS A 5 -2.19 -21.96 -11.91
C LYS A 5 -3.03 -20.73 -11.50
N GLU A 6 -3.75 -20.83 -10.39
CA GLU A 6 -4.59 -19.73 -9.87
C GLU A 6 -3.74 -18.55 -9.35
N THR A 7 -2.59 -18.84 -8.74
CA THR A 7 -1.70 -17.82 -8.15
C THR A 7 -0.55 -17.41 -9.07
N ALA A 8 -0.55 -17.85 -10.33
CA ALA A 8 0.46 -17.50 -11.30
C ALA A 8 0.38 -16.03 -11.70
N VAL A 9 1.54 -15.43 -11.98
CA VAL A 9 1.66 -14.06 -12.48
C VAL A 9 2.26 -14.13 -13.87
N GLY A 10 1.50 -13.72 -14.89
CA GLY A 10 2.00 -13.65 -16.26
C GLY A 10 2.61 -14.97 -16.76
N HIS A 11 1.98 -16.11 -16.45
CA HIS A 11 2.44 -17.48 -16.76
C HIS A 11 3.64 -17.98 -15.94
N VAL A 12 4.08 -17.23 -14.93
CA VAL A 12 5.14 -17.65 -13.99
C VAL A 12 4.52 -17.99 -12.63
N ILE A 13 4.97 -19.10 -12.04
CA ILE A 13 4.49 -19.53 -10.72
C ILE A 13 5.05 -18.60 -9.63
N SER A 14 4.19 -18.03 -8.80
CA SER A 14 4.59 -17.19 -7.67
C SER A 14 4.49 -17.95 -6.35
N THR A 15 5.64 -18.29 -5.77
CA THR A 15 5.70 -18.99 -4.47
C THR A 15 5.16 -18.14 -3.32
N LYS A 16 5.32 -16.81 -3.39
CA LYS A 16 4.78 -15.86 -2.40
C LYS A 16 3.25 -15.92 -2.35
N ARG A 17 2.61 -15.82 -3.52
CA ARG A 17 1.14 -15.86 -3.65
C ARG A 17 0.58 -17.22 -3.27
N MET A 18 1.26 -18.31 -3.63
CA MET A 18 0.89 -19.65 -3.19
C MET A 18 0.87 -19.78 -1.65
N LYS A 19 1.90 -19.26 -0.97
CA LYS A 19 1.96 -19.25 0.50
C LYS A 19 0.84 -18.38 1.10
N GLN A 20 0.58 -17.20 0.53
CA GLN A 20 -0.52 -16.35 0.98
C GLN A 20 -1.88 -17.04 0.85
N LYS A 21 -2.15 -17.68 -0.30
CA LYS A 21 -3.40 -18.39 -0.53
C LYS A 21 -3.60 -19.55 0.45
N LEU A 22 -2.52 -20.24 0.84
CA LEU A 22 -2.56 -21.31 1.84
C LEU A 22 -2.81 -20.78 3.26
N ASN A 23 -2.24 -19.62 3.59
CA ASN A 23 -2.40 -18.99 4.91
C ASN A 23 -3.69 -18.15 5.03
N GLN A 24 -4.45 -18.04 3.95
CA GLN A 24 -5.69 -17.26 3.90
C GLN A 24 -6.71 -17.87 4.87
N LYS A 25 -7.09 -17.10 5.88
CA LYS A 25 -8.20 -17.44 6.78
C LYS A 25 -9.47 -16.77 6.25
N PRO A 26 -10.63 -17.45 6.23
CA PRO A 26 -11.89 -16.78 5.97
C PRO A 26 -12.14 -15.73 7.05
N ALA A 27 -12.28 -14.46 6.66
CA ALA A 27 -12.44 -13.36 7.61
C ALA A 27 -13.93 -13.01 7.86
N ALA A 28 -14.14 -12.34 8.99
CA ALA A 28 -15.35 -12.30 9.80
C ALA A 28 -16.67 -11.86 9.12
N SER A 29 -17.77 -12.42 9.65
CA SER A 29 -19.15 -11.99 9.42
C SER A 29 -19.40 -10.56 9.96
N GLY A 30 -20.04 -9.70 9.16
CA GLY A 30 -20.36 -8.32 9.56
C GLY A 30 -20.32 -7.26 8.44
N PHE A 31 -20.13 -7.68 7.20
CA PHE A 31 -20.13 -6.80 6.03
C PHE A 31 -21.53 -6.36 5.62
N SER A 32 -21.65 -5.12 5.14
CA SER A 32 -22.86 -4.62 4.49
C SER A 32 -23.11 -5.32 3.15
N ASN A 33 -24.35 -5.27 2.64
CA ASN A 33 -24.71 -5.90 1.35
C ASN A 33 -23.84 -5.43 0.18
N THR A 34 -23.45 -4.15 0.19
CA THR A 34 -22.55 -3.57 -0.83
C THR A 34 -21.14 -4.12 -0.70
N GLU A 35 -20.58 -4.16 0.51
CA GLU A 35 -19.27 -4.75 0.79
C GLU A 35 -19.22 -6.23 0.42
N GLN A 36 -20.28 -7.00 0.74
CA GLN A 36 -20.38 -8.41 0.35
C GLN A 36 -20.38 -8.60 -1.17
N THR A 37 -21.04 -7.70 -1.89
CA THR A 37 -21.06 -7.74 -3.37
C THR A 37 -19.66 -7.48 -3.92
N ILE A 38 -18.96 -6.47 -3.38
CA ILE A 38 -17.57 -6.16 -3.76
C ILE A 38 -16.66 -7.36 -3.48
N ILE A 39 -16.75 -7.97 -2.29
CA ILE A 39 -15.94 -9.13 -1.92
C ILE A 39 -16.22 -10.32 -2.86
N ARG A 40 -17.49 -10.60 -3.13
CA ARG A 40 -17.88 -11.69 -4.06
C ARG A 40 -17.29 -11.46 -5.45
N GLU A 41 -17.44 -10.25 -5.97
CA GLU A 41 -16.97 -9.92 -7.30
C GLU A 41 -15.44 -9.94 -7.39
N ALA A 42 -14.76 -9.38 -6.38
CA ALA A 42 -13.31 -9.38 -6.27
C ALA A 42 -12.73 -10.80 -6.20
N LYS A 43 -13.41 -11.75 -5.55
CA LYS A 43 -12.96 -13.15 -5.47
C LYS A 43 -13.22 -13.95 -6.74
N SER A 44 -14.23 -13.57 -7.52
CA SER A 44 -14.70 -14.36 -8.66
C SER A 44 -13.88 -14.11 -9.94
N LYS A 45 -13.20 -12.97 -10.04
CA LYS A 45 -12.57 -12.48 -11.27
C LYS A 45 -11.07 -12.31 -11.08
N SER A 46 -10.30 -12.59 -12.14
CA SER A 46 -8.87 -12.22 -12.17
C SER A 46 -8.70 -10.70 -12.26
N ALA A 47 -7.57 -10.17 -11.80
CA ALA A 47 -7.33 -8.72 -11.78
C ALA A 47 -7.39 -8.08 -13.17
N MET A 48 -6.92 -8.80 -14.19
CA MET A 48 -7.01 -8.36 -15.58
C MET A 48 -8.45 -8.30 -16.09
N GLN A 49 -9.28 -9.30 -15.79
CA GLN A 49 -10.70 -9.32 -16.19
C GLN A 49 -11.50 -8.26 -15.46
N PHE A 50 -11.24 -8.08 -14.16
CA PHE A 50 -11.91 -7.08 -13.34
C PHE A 50 -11.61 -5.66 -13.82
N LEU A 51 -10.33 -5.36 -14.12
CA LEU A 51 -9.94 -4.10 -14.74
C LEU A 51 -10.64 -3.87 -16.09
N ALA A 52 -10.73 -4.92 -16.92
CA ALA A 52 -11.40 -4.83 -18.23
C ALA A 52 -12.87 -4.45 -18.11
N GLU A 53 -13.56 -4.97 -17.09
CA GLU A 53 -14.98 -4.69 -16.85
C GLU A 53 -15.20 -3.27 -16.35
N ILE A 54 -14.38 -2.80 -15.40
CA ILE A 54 -14.39 -1.40 -14.97
C ILE A 54 -14.17 -0.49 -16.19
N LYS A 55 -13.18 -0.80 -17.03
CA LYS A 55 -12.87 -0.03 -18.23
C LYS A 55 -14.00 -0.04 -19.26
N LYS A 56 -14.66 -1.17 -19.45
CA LYS A 56 -15.84 -1.30 -20.32
C LYS A 56 -16.98 -0.40 -19.87
N THR A 57 -17.28 -0.35 -18.57
CA THR A 57 -18.31 0.56 -18.02
C THR A 57 -17.96 2.04 -18.18
N LYS A 58 -16.67 2.36 -18.24
CA LYS A 58 -16.15 3.73 -18.44
C LYS A 58 -15.82 4.07 -19.90
N HIS A 59 -16.18 3.19 -20.85
CA HIS A 59 -15.86 3.34 -22.29
C HIS A 59 -14.39 3.60 -22.60
N ALA A 60 -13.48 3.04 -21.77
CA ALA A 60 -12.05 3.22 -21.90
C ALA A 60 -11.36 1.90 -22.28
N THR A 61 -10.18 2.00 -22.85
CA THR A 61 -9.32 0.84 -23.14
C THR A 61 -8.28 0.64 -22.05
N ILE A 62 -7.83 -0.60 -21.86
CA ILE A 62 -6.73 -0.93 -20.94
C ILE A 62 -5.42 -0.40 -21.53
N THR A 63 -4.72 0.42 -20.76
CA THR A 63 -3.41 0.98 -21.15
C THR A 63 -2.27 0.02 -20.80
N ARG A 64 -1.08 0.24 -21.39
CA ARG A 64 0.12 -0.56 -21.07
C ARG A 64 0.55 -0.38 -19.62
N GLY A 65 0.50 0.86 -19.11
CA GLY A 65 0.87 1.18 -17.73
C GLY A 65 0.02 0.43 -16.71
N GLU A 66 -1.30 0.36 -16.93
CA GLU A 66 -2.21 -0.40 -16.08
C GLU A 66 -1.86 -1.89 -16.01
N ARG A 67 -1.50 -2.50 -17.14
CA ARG A 67 -1.06 -3.90 -17.18
C ARG A 67 0.23 -4.09 -16.38
N GLN A 68 1.18 -3.16 -16.51
CA GLN A 68 2.43 -3.19 -15.74
C GLN A 68 2.16 -3.01 -14.25
N CYS A 69 1.26 -2.09 -13.87
CA CYS A 69 0.87 -1.88 -12.49
C CYS A 69 0.25 -3.15 -11.88
N LEU A 70 -0.67 -3.83 -12.58
CA LEU A 70 -1.20 -5.11 -12.12
C LEU A 70 -0.12 -6.18 -11.94
N GLN A 71 0.83 -6.24 -12.85
CA GLN A 71 1.95 -7.16 -12.77
C GLN A 71 2.85 -6.85 -11.56
N GLU A 72 3.11 -5.56 -11.29
CA GLU A 72 3.88 -5.10 -10.14
C GLU A 72 3.16 -5.44 -8.82
N LEU A 73 1.85 -5.18 -8.73
CA LEU A 73 1.02 -5.55 -7.59
C LEU A 73 1.05 -7.06 -7.31
N ALA A 74 0.98 -7.87 -8.36
CA ALA A 74 1.07 -9.31 -8.25
C ALA A 74 2.49 -9.79 -7.85
N ASN A 75 3.54 -9.10 -8.29
CA ASN A 75 4.93 -9.38 -7.92
C ASN A 75 5.24 -9.06 -6.46
N LEU A 76 4.54 -8.07 -5.87
CA LEU A 76 4.57 -7.81 -4.42
C LEU A 76 4.06 -9.01 -3.61
N GLY A 77 3.32 -9.92 -4.25
CA GLY A 77 2.80 -11.13 -3.63
C GLY A 77 1.33 -11.05 -3.27
N LEU A 78 0.63 -9.95 -3.63
CA LEU A 78 -0.80 -9.78 -3.39
C LEU A 78 -1.63 -10.75 -4.25
N LEU A 79 -2.74 -11.25 -3.68
CA LEU A 79 -3.71 -12.07 -4.40
C LEU A 79 -4.61 -11.21 -5.31
N ASP A 80 -5.15 -11.79 -6.38
CA ASP A 80 -6.05 -11.12 -7.33
C ASP A 80 -7.24 -10.46 -6.62
N GLU A 81 -7.78 -11.11 -5.59
CA GLU A 81 -8.90 -10.60 -4.81
C GLU A 81 -8.56 -9.30 -4.05
N VAL A 82 -7.34 -9.16 -3.54
CA VAL A 82 -6.87 -7.94 -2.87
C VAL A 82 -6.57 -6.86 -3.90
N ILE A 83 -5.96 -7.24 -5.04
CA ILE A 83 -5.71 -6.33 -6.16
C ILE A 83 -7.01 -5.73 -6.68
N ASN A 84 -8.06 -6.54 -6.83
CA ASN A 84 -9.39 -6.08 -7.26
C ASN A 84 -9.97 -5.02 -6.32
N VAL A 85 -9.82 -5.21 -5.01
CA VAL A 85 -10.26 -4.22 -4.01
C VAL A 85 -9.43 -2.92 -4.10
N ILE A 86 -8.11 -3.01 -4.32
CA ILE A 86 -7.24 -1.83 -4.54
C ILE A 86 -7.65 -1.06 -5.80
N LEU A 87 -7.96 -1.76 -6.89
CA LEU A 87 -8.43 -1.15 -8.13
C LEU A 87 -9.72 -0.38 -7.89
N LEU A 88 -10.71 -1.02 -7.26
CA LEU A 88 -11.99 -0.40 -6.95
C LEU A 88 -11.80 0.84 -6.05
N LEU A 89 -10.96 0.77 -5.03
CA LEU A 89 -10.62 1.91 -4.18
C LEU A 89 -9.97 3.05 -4.97
N THR A 90 -9.05 2.73 -5.89
CA THR A 90 -8.32 3.73 -6.68
C THR A 90 -9.25 4.45 -7.65
N PHE A 91 -10.12 3.72 -8.35
CA PHE A 91 -11.11 4.31 -9.24
C PHE A 91 -12.21 5.08 -8.50
N ASN A 92 -12.53 4.69 -7.26
CA ASN A 92 -13.46 5.46 -6.42
C ASN A 92 -12.82 6.76 -5.90
N LYS A 93 -11.50 6.76 -5.65
CA LYS A 93 -10.80 7.94 -5.13
C LYS A 93 -10.62 9.06 -6.16
N VAL A 94 -10.45 8.72 -7.43
CA VAL A 94 -10.19 9.66 -8.51
C VAL A 94 -11.10 9.34 -9.69
N ASP A 95 -11.98 10.28 -10.05
CA ASP A 95 -12.83 10.19 -11.25
C ASP A 95 -11.97 10.34 -12.50
N SER A 96 -11.33 9.26 -12.92
CA SER A 96 -10.49 9.21 -14.11
C SER A 96 -10.67 7.91 -14.86
N ALA A 97 -10.59 7.99 -16.18
CA ALA A 97 -10.65 6.82 -17.05
C ALA A 97 -9.43 5.93 -16.87
N ASN A 98 -8.29 6.48 -16.45
CA ASN A 98 -7.03 5.78 -16.22
C ASN A 98 -6.77 5.55 -14.74
N LEU A 99 -6.16 4.41 -14.43
CA LEU A 99 -5.74 4.08 -13.07
C LEU A 99 -4.60 5.01 -12.61
N ASN A 100 -4.70 5.52 -11.38
CA ASN A 100 -3.57 6.19 -10.74
C ASN A 100 -2.62 5.15 -10.13
N GLU A 101 -1.62 4.74 -10.92
CA GLU A 101 -0.63 3.72 -10.56
C GLU A 101 0.09 4.04 -9.24
N LYS A 102 0.47 5.31 -9.03
CA LYS A 102 1.16 5.74 -7.81
C LYS A 102 0.30 5.54 -6.57
N TYR A 103 -0.99 5.84 -6.67
CA TYR A 103 -1.92 5.64 -5.57
C TYR A 103 -2.18 4.15 -5.32
N ALA A 104 -2.39 3.37 -6.37
CA ALA A 104 -2.59 1.93 -6.27
C ALA A 104 -1.38 1.24 -5.61
N LEU A 105 -0.15 1.57 -6.03
CA LEU A 105 1.08 1.07 -5.43
C LEU A 105 1.24 1.48 -3.96
N LYS A 106 0.87 2.71 -3.62
CA LYS A 106 0.89 3.15 -2.22
C LYS A 106 -0.03 2.28 -1.35
N VAL A 107 -1.28 2.09 -1.78
CA VAL A 107 -2.25 1.27 -1.05
C VAL A 107 -1.78 -0.19 -0.98
N ALA A 108 -1.20 -0.70 -2.06
CA ALA A 108 -0.65 -2.05 -2.11
C ALA A 108 0.49 -2.26 -1.10
N ASN A 109 1.40 -1.30 -0.99
CA ASN A 109 2.45 -1.32 0.01
C ASN A 109 1.88 -1.21 1.42
N ASP A 110 0.88 -0.34 1.66
CA ASP A 110 0.19 -0.24 2.95
C ASP A 110 -0.44 -1.59 3.34
N PHE A 111 -1.06 -2.30 2.39
CA PHE A 111 -1.66 -3.63 2.60
C PHE A 111 -0.61 -4.72 2.79
N SER A 112 0.49 -4.68 2.03
CA SER A 112 1.61 -5.60 2.19
C SER A 112 2.28 -5.43 3.55
N TYR A 113 2.41 -4.19 4.06
CA TYR A 113 2.94 -3.91 5.39
C TYR A 113 2.04 -4.44 6.51
N GLN A 114 0.73 -4.39 6.29
CA GLN A 114 -0.28 -4.88 7.23
C GLN A 114 -0.59 -6.37 7.07
N GLU A 115 0.16 -7.08 6.22
CA GLU A 115 0.00 -8.50 5.92
C GLU A 115 -1.42 -8.89 5.45
N VAL A 116 -2.12 -7.97 4.78
CA VAL A 116 -3.48 -8.20 4.29
C VAL A 116 -3.46 -9.23 3.17
N ALA A 117 -4.07 -10.38 3.43
CA ALA A 117 -4.05 -11.52 2.51
C ALA A 117 -5.41 -11.85 1.88
N SER A 118 -6.49 -11.18 2.28
CA SER A 118 -7.85 -11.50 1.82
C SER A 118 -8.65 -10.25 1.43
N ALA A 119 -9.63 -10.41 0.52
CA ALA A 119 -10.52 -9.33 0.12
C ALA A 119 -11.34 -8.78 1.30
N GLU A 120 -11.81 -9.65 2.19
CA GLU A 120 -12.54 -9.26 3.41
C GLU A 120 -11.69 -8.37 4.31
N GLU A 121 -10.44 -8.76 4.53
CA GLU A 121 -9.51 -7.99 5.36
C GLU A 121 -9.19 -6.64 4.71
N ALA A 122 -8.99 -6.62 3.39
CA ALA A 122 -8.79 -5.37 2.64
C ALA A 122 -9.98 -4.41 2.79
N VAL A 123 -11.21 -4.91 2.70
CA VAL A 123 -12.43 -4.10 2.89
C VAL A 123 -12.54 -3.60 4.33
N LEU A 124 -12.24 -4.44 5.32
CA LEU A 124 -12.18 -4.00 6.73
C LEU A 124 -11.17 -2.85 6.91
N ARG A 125 -9.96 -2.96 6.35
CA ARG A 125 -8.95 -1.89 6.45
C ARG A 125 -9.34 -0.61 5.75
N ILE A 126 -10.03 -0.70 4.60
CA ILE A 126 -10.59 0.48 3.94
C ILE A 126 -11.64 1.14 4.84
N ARG A 127 -12.53 0.33 5.44
CA ARG A 127 -13.56 0.80 6.35
C ARG A 127 -12.97 1.45 7.61
N GLU A 128 -11.94 0.87 8.22
CA GLU A 128 -11.25 1.45 9.37
C GLU A 128 -10.53 2.76 9.00
N ARG A 129 -9.88 2.80 7.84
CA ARG A 129 -9.22 4.00 7.32
C ARG A 129 -10.20 5.14 7.04
N ASN A 130 -11.39 4.83 6.52
CA ASN A 130 -12.43 5.82 6.27
C ASN A 130 -13.12 6.29 7.56
N GLN A 131 -13.21 5.42 8.57
CA GLN A 131 -13.77 5.76 9.88
C GLN A 131 -12.79 6.51 10.79
N GLN A 132 -11.48 6.35 10.62
CA GLN A 132 -10.52 7.19 11.33
C GLN A 132 -10.68 8.63 10.81
N PRO A 133 -11.20 9.57 11.63
CA PRO A 133 -11.10 10.97 11.27
C PRO A 133 -9.62 11.25 11.07
N SER A 134 -9.27 11.79 9.92
CA SER A 134 -7.90 12.16 9.62
C SER A 134 -7.36 12.97 10.79
N LYS A 135 -6.47 12.37 11.61
CA LYS A 135 -5.72 13.05 12.69
C LYS A 135 -4.78 14.15 12.15
N LYS A 136 -4.99 14.58 10.91
CA LYS A 136 -4.41 15.79 10.31
C LYS A 136 -5.23 17.05 10.60
N ALA A 137 -6.45 16.94 11.14
CA ALA A 137 -7.24 18.11 11.53
C ALA A 137 -6.91 18.65 12.93
N ASN A 138 -6.07 17.96 13.72
CA ASN A 138 -5.70 18.38 15.08
C ASN A 138 -4.20 18.57 15.30
N GLN A 139 -3.39 18.58 14.23
CA GLN A 139 -2.14 19.33 14.28
C GLN A 139 -2.55 20.77 14.00
N THR A 140 -2.70 21.51 15.10
CA THR A 140 -2.68 22.97 15.13
C THR A 140 -1.86 23.50 13.97
N ALA A 141 -2.48 24.39 13.20
CA ALA A 141 -1.77 25.26 12.29
C ALA A 141 -0.82 26.15 13.13
N THR A 142 0.33 25.61 13.55
CA THR A 142 1.51 26.43 13.71
C THR A 142 1.86 26.86 12.32
N SER A 143 1.58 28.13 12.01
CA SER A 143 2.01 28.75 10.77
C SER A 143 3.47 28.38 10.57
N LYS A 144 3.78 27.67 9.49
CA LYS A 144 5.15 27.46 9.04
C LYS A 144 5.70 28.83 8.67
N ASN A 145 6.22 29.55 9.66
CA ASN A 145 7.04 30.71 9.41
C ASN A 145 8.31 30.18 8.74
N ASN A 146 8.73 30.78 7.64
CA ASN A 146 9.93 30.39 6.89
C ASN A 146 11.22 30.84 7.60
N VAL A 147 11.14 30.99 8.92
CA VAL A 147 12.21 31.48 9.78
C VAL A 147 12.52 30.34 10.74
N PRO A 148 13.72 29.74 10.65
CA PRO A 148 14.13 28.70 11.57
C PRO A 148 14.19 29.18 13.02
N ASP A 149 13.97 28.26 13.97
CA ASP A 149 13.96 28.57 15.41
C ASP A 149 15.29 29.12 15.96
N TRP A 150 16.41 28.98 15.22
CA TRP A 150 17.70 29.58 15.58
C TRP A 150 17.74 31.10 15.36
N SER A 151 16.74 31.69 14.69
CA SER A 151 16.61 33.14 14.51
C SER A 151 16.03 33.84 15.75
N ASN A 152 15.67 33.10 16.80
CA ASN A 152 15.18 33.66 18.05
C ASN A 152 16.36 34.10 18.94
N PRO A 153 16.35 35.33 19.50
CA PRO A 153 17.45 35.84 20.33
C PRO A 153 17.69 35.06 21.63
N ASP A 154 16.70 34.26 22.06
CA ASP A 154 16.78 33.37 23.24
C ASP A 154 17.08 31.90 22.89
N TYR A 155 17.51 31.60 21.66
CA TYR A 155 17.77 30.21 21.26
C TYR A 155 18.98 29.62 21.99
N LYS A 156 18.72 28.66 22.89
CA LYS A 156 19.74 27.97 23.68
C LYS A 156 19.90 26.53 23.21
N ASN A 157 21.09 26.20 22.72
CA ASN A 157 21.44 24.86 22.26
C ASN A 157 21.76 23.95 23.46
N GLU A 158 20.74 23.45 24.15
CA GLU A 158 20.92 22.50 25.24
C GLU A 158 21.08 21.07 24.67
N THR A 159 22.14 20.87 23.88
CA THR A 159 22.61 19.52 23.59
C THR A 159 23.48 19.08 24.77
N SER A 160 22.89 18.34 25.72
CA SER A 160 23.61 17.74 26.85
C SER A 160 24.83 16.96 26.36
N ALA A 161 25.95 17.05 27.09
CA ALA A 161 27.24 16.45 26.70
C ALA A 161 27.13 14.93 26.41
N GLU A 162 26.25 14.23 27.11
CA GLU A 162 25.94 12.81 26.87
C GLU A 162 25.37 12.56 25.46
N LYS A 163 24.52 13.45 24.95
CA LYS A 163 23.89 13.32 23.63
C LYS A 163 24.89 13.57 22.49
N ARG A 164 25.92 14.40 22.74
CA ARG A 164 27.03 14.62 21.80
C ARG A 164 27.91 13.39 21.66
N ALA A 165 28.26 12.74 22.77
CA ALA A 165 29.06 11.52 22.75
C ALA A 165 28.34 10.37 22.03
N GLU A 166 27.03 10.19 22.29
CA GLU A 166 26.21 9.19 21.60
C GLU A 166 26.14 9.44 20.08
N LEU A 167 26.00 10.72 19.66
CA LEU A 167 26.00 11.09 18.24
C LEU A 167 27.35 10.88 17.57
N GLU A 168 28.46 11.15 18.24
CA GLU A 168 29.80 10.91 17.71
C GLU A 168 30.09 9.42 17.57
N GLU A 169 29.66 8.60 18.52
CA GLU A 169 29.79 7.15 18.43
C GLU A 169 28.95 6.57 17.29
N GLN A 170 27.69 7.04 17.16
CA GLN A 170 26.83 6.65 16.04
C GLN A 170 27.43 7.09 14.70
N LYS A 171 27.96 8.31 14.60
CA LYS A 171 28.64 8.81 13.40
C LYS A 171 29.84 7.95 13.03
N ARG A 172 30.67 7.58 14.01
CA ARG A 172 31.85 6.74 13.80
C ARG A 172 31.46 5.33 13.35
N LYS A 173 30.42 4.75 13.95
CA LYS A 173 29.91 3.43 13.57
C LYS A 173 29.34 3.42 12.14
N LEU A 174 28.62 4.46 11.76
CA LEU A 174 28.10 4.60 10.39
C LEU A 174 29.21 4.73 9.37
N LEU A 175 30.25 5.52 9.69
CA LEU A 175 31.40 5.73 8.81
C LEU A 175 32.21 4.45 8.60
N ALA A 176 32.47 3.69 9.68
CA ALA A 176 33.14 2.39 9.60
C ALA A 176 32.35 1.37 8.77
N LYS A 177 31.01 1.41 8.87
CA LYS A 177 30.14 0.53 8.09
C LYS A 177 30.09 0.90 6.60
N LEU A 178 30.31 2.17 6.27
CA LEU A 178 30.38 2.63 4.89
C LEU A 178 31.73 2.28 4.24
N ASP A 179 32.81 2.30 5.02
CA ASP A 179 34.16 1.91 4.58
C ASP A 179 34.31 0.40 4.36
N GLN A 180 33.67 -0.43 5.21
CA GLN A 180 33.65 -1.90 5.04
C GLN A 180 32.72 -2.43 3.94
N GLY A 181 31.90 -1.57 3.31
CA GLY A 181 30.91 -1.96 2.30
C GLY A 181 31.37 -1.75 0.85
N GLY A 182 32.65 -1.46 0.63
CA GLY A 182 33.22 -1.11 -0.68
C GLY A 182 34.30 -2.07 -1.17
N ASP A 183 34.03 -3.38 -1.18
CA ASP A 183 34.76 -4.38 -1.97
C ASP A 183 33.78 -5.20 -2.82
#